data_AF-A0A932JKE3-F1
#
_entry.id   AF-A0A932JKE3-F1
#
_cell.length_a   1.000
_cell.length_b   1.000
_cell.length_c   1.000
_cell.angle_alpha   90.00
_cell.angle_beta   90.00
_cell.angle_gamma   90.00
#
_symmetry.space_group_name_H-M   'P 1'
#
loop_
_entity.id
_entity.type
_entity.pdbx_description
1 polymer ?
#
loop_
_entity_poly.entity_id
_entity_poly.type
_entity_poly.pdbx_seq_one_letter_code
_entity_poly.pdbx_strand_id
1 'polypeptide(L)' 'MIRTTIFLPQNLHANLKHLAIERHCSMADLLREAVEQLYKDDLSDLRAAREAWSTHSKVADKAVPAREYFSKRSKKRVSG' A
#
# COMPACT_ATOMS: atom_id res chain seq x y z
N MET A 1 -4.06 20.07 -3.04
CA MET A 1 -3.72 19.70 -1.64
C MET A 1 -4.96 19.94 -0.79
N ILE A 2 -5.46 18.95 -0.06
CA ILE A 2 -6.64 19.11 0.80
C ILE A 2 -6.17 19.66 2.15
N ARG A 3 -6.75 20.76 2.61
CA ARG A 3 -6.48 21.32 3.94
C ARG A 3 -7.34 20.56 4.94
N THR A 4 -6.69 19.84 5.86
CA THR A 4 -7.37 19.06 6.89
C THR A 4 -7.07 19.65 8.25
N THR A 5 -8.10 19.92 9.04
CA THR A 5 -7.97 20.34 10.45
C THR A 5 -8.18 19.12 11.33
N ILE A 6 -7.23 18.84 12.22
CA ILE A 6 -7.30 17.72 13.16
C ILE A 6 -7.23 18.25 14.59
N PHE A 7 -7.94 17.59 15.50
CA PHE A 7 -7.81 17.86 16.93
C PHE A 7 -6.63 17.07 17.50
N LEU A 8 -5.78 17.76 18.27
CA LEU A 8 -4.66 17.15 18.97
C LEU A 8 -4.72 17.54 20.45
N PRO A 9 -4.47 16.60 21.39
CA PRO A 9 -4.26 16.94 22.79
C PRO A 9 -3.15 17.98 22.93
N GLN A 10 -3.30 18.91 23.87
CA GLN A 10 -2.41 20.07 24.02
C GLN A 10 -0.94 19.67 24.19
N ASN A 11 -0.69 18.62 24.98
CA ASN A 11 0.65 18.07 25.21
C ASN A 11 1.26 17.50 23.92
N LEU A 12 0.44 16.79 23.13
CA LEU A 12 0.88 16.20 21.87
C LEU A 12 1.20 17.29 20.84
N HIS A 13 0.36 18.31 20.74
CA HIS A 13 0.59 19.45 19.86
C HIS A 13 1.89 20.20 20.23
N ALA A 14 2.14 20.43 21.53
CA ALA A 14 3.37 21.09 21.99
C ALA A 14 4.63 20.28 21.63
N ASN A 15 4.60 18.97 21.86
CA ASN A 15 5.72 18.08 21.54
C ASN A 15 5.99 18.00 20.03
N LEU A 16 4.94 17.89 19.22
CA LEU A 16 5.08 17.89 17.76
C LEU A 16 5.63 19.22 17.24
N LYS A 17 5.26 20.34 17.88
CA LYS A 17 5.77 21.66 17.52
C LYS A 17 7.26 21.77 17.81
N HIS A 18 7.70 21.26 18.96
CA HIS A 18 9.11 21.19 19.30
C HIS A 18 9.89 20.34 18.28
N LEU A 19 9.37 19.15 17.97
CA LEU A 19 9.99 18.22 17.01
C LEU A 19 10.09 18.82 15.59
N ALA A 20 9.07 19.56 15.14
CA ALA A 20 9.10 20.24 13.85
C ALA A 20 10.21 21.32 13.79
N ILE A 21 10.42 22.05 14.89
CA ILE A 21 11.49 23.04 15.00
C ILE A 21 12.86 22.36 14.97
N GLU A 22 13.05 21.28 15.72
CA GLU A 22 14.31 20.50 15.75
C GLU A 22 14.67 19.93 14.38
N ARG A 23 13.67 19.50 13.60
CA ARG A 23 13.86 18.94 12.25
C ARG A 23 13.87 19.99 11.14
N HIS A 24 13.76 21.28 11.48
CA HIS A 24 13.70 22.39 10.51
C HIS A 24 12.63 22.20 9.42
N CYS A 25 11.48 21.62 9.78
CA CYS A 25 10.39 21.36 8.85
C CYS A 25 9.06 21.92 9.36
N SER A 26 8.06 22.00 8.50
CA SER A 26 6.73 22.39 8.93
C SER A 26 6.04 21.24 9.68
N MET A 27 5.14 21.56 10.60
CA MET A 27 4.31 20.56 11.29
C MET A 27 3.56 19.66 10.29
N ALA A 28 3.11 20.24 9.17
CA ALA A 28 2.39 19.51 8.15
C ALA A 28 3.29 18.50 7.43
N ASP A 29 4.55 18.85 7.19
CA ASP A 29 5.52 17.95 6.55
C ASP A 29 5.96 16.85 7.50
N LEU A 30 6.19 17.18 8.79
CA LEU A 30 6.47 16.20 9.84
C LEU A 30 5.35 15.15 9.94
N LEU A 31 4.10 15.59 9.99
CA LEU A 31 2.94 14.70 10.04
C LEU A 31 2.80 13.88 8.75
N ARG A 32 3.06 14.48 7.59
CA ARG A 32 3.02 13.78 6.31
C ARG A 32 4.06 12.67 6.25
N GLU A 33 5.30 12.97 6.59
CA GLU A 33 6.38 11.99 6.64
C GLU A 33 6.04 10.84 7.59
N ALA A 34 5.53 11.15 8.79
CA ALA A 34 5.12 10.14 9.75
C ALA A 34 4.00 9.23 9.23
N VAL A 35 2.98 9.80 8.58
CA VAL A 35 1.87 9.04 7.98
C VAL A 35 2.34 8.21 6.79
N GLU A 36 3.17 8.79 5.92
CA GLU A 36 3.74 8.08 4.77
C GLU A 36 4.60 6.90 5.22
N GLN A 37 5.39 7.08 6.27
CA GLN A 37 6.20 6.02 6.83
C GLN A 37 5.34 4.93 7.50
N LEU A 38 4.28 5.32 8.23
CA LEU A 38 3.38 4.38 8.90
C LEU A 38 2.64 3.48 7.90
N TYR A 39 2.16 4.05 6.79
CA TYR A 39 1.39 3.32 5.78
C TYR A 39 2.22 2.90 4.57
N LYS A 40 3.55 2.99 4.63
CA LYS A 40 4.42 2.76 3.47
C LYS A 40 4.19 1.38 2.87
N ASP A 41 4.22 0.36 3.71
CA ASP A 41 4.11 -1.04 3.28
C ASP A 41 2.69 -1.34 2.82
N ASP A 42 1.67 -0.93 3.60
CA ASP A 42 0.26 -1.09 3.25
C ASP A 42 -0.08 -0.43 1.89
N LEU A 43 0.40 0.80 1.67
CA LEU A 43 0.19 1.51 0.41
C LEU A 43 0.95 0.86 -0.74
N SER A 44 2.13 0.30 -0.49
CA SER A 44 2.89 -0.46 -1.47
C SER A 44 2.13 -1.72 -1.90
N ASP A 45 1.64 -2.49 -0.93
CA ASP A 45 0.87 -3.70 -1.17
C ASP A 45 -0.43 -3.42 -1.92
N LEU A 46 -1.16 -2.38 -1.52
CA LEU A 46 -2.38 -1.94 -2.23
C LEU A 46 -2.09 -1.52 -3.67
N ARG A 47 -0.96 -0.84 -3.93
CA ARG A 47 -0.54 -0.47 -5.29
C ARG A 47 -0.22 -1.70 -6.12
N ALA A 48 0.56 -2.64 -5.58
CA ALA A 48 0.92 -3.89 -6.26
C ALA A 48 -0.33 -4.73 -6.56
N ALA A 49 -1.24 -4.87 -5.59
CA ALA A 49 -2.49 -5.58 -5.78
C ALA A 49 -3.37 -4.93 -6.86
N ARG A 50 -3.44 -3.60 -6.89
CA ARG A 50 -4.18 -2.85 -7.91
C ARG A 50 -3.59 -3.04 -9.32
N GLU A 51 -2.27 -3.06 -9.43
CA GLU A 51 -1.58 -3.29 -10.70
C GLU A 51 -1.79 -4.72 -11.21
N ALA A 52 -1.65 -5.71 -10.33
CA ALA A 52 -1.94 -7.11 -10.64
C ALA A 52 -3.40 -7.27 -11.10
N TRP A 53 -4.34 -6.67 -10.39
CA TRP A 53 -5.76 -6.68 -10.76
C TRP A 53 -6.02 -6.03 -12.12
N SER A 54 -5.44 -4.86 -12.38
CA SER A 54 -5.54 -4.17 -13.68
C SER A 54 -5.00 -5.03 -14.83
N THR A 55 -3.92 -5.77 -14.58
CA THR A 55 -3.31 -6.66 -15.57
C THR A 55 -4.21 -7.87 -15.84
N HIS A 56 -4.71 -8.52 -14.80
CA HIS A 56 -5.51 -9.74 -14.93
C HIS A 56 -6.95 -9.47 -15.42
N SER A 57 -7.57 -8.36 -15.02
CA SER A 57 -8.93 -7.99 -15.44
C SER A 57 -9.04 -7.78 -16.95
N LYS A 58 -7.98 -7.29 -17.61
CA LYS A 58 -7.94 -7.12 -19.07
C LYS A 58 -7.77 -8.42 -19.87
N VAL A 59 -7.46 -9.52 -19.19
CA VAL A 59 -7.10 -10.81 -19.81
C VAL A 59 -8.08 -11.92 -19.40
N ALA A 60 -9.30 -11.52 -19.00
CA ALA A 60 -10.34 -12.43 -18.51
C ALA A 60 -10.62 -13.63 -19.45
N ASP A 61 -10.53 -13.44 -20.77
CA ASP A 61 -10.75 -14.50 -21.76
C ASP A 61 -9.66 -15.59 -21.78
N LYS A 62 -8.52 -15.38 -21.11
CA LYS A 62 -7.47 -16.42 -20.94
C LYS A 62 -7.56 -17.12 -19.59
N ALA A 63 -8.60 -16.86 -18.79
CA ALA A 63 -8.83 -17.57 -17.54
C ALA A 63 -9.12 -19.06 -17.85
N VAL A 64 -8.29 -19.95 -17.33
CA VAL A 64 -8.48 -21.40 -17.48
C VAL A 64 -9.12 -21.94 -16.19
N PRO A 65 -10.13 -22.83 -16.28
CA PRO A 65 -10.70 -23.47 -15.11
C PRO A 65 -9.63 -24.17 -14.27
N ALA A 66 -9.63 -23.94 -12.96
CA ALA A 66 -8.60 -24.46 -12.06
C ALA A 66 -8.41 -25.99 -12.19
N ARG A 67 -9.52 -26.73 -12.34
CA ARG A 67 -9.52 -28.20 -12.52
C ARG A 67 -8.74 -28.65 -13.77
N GLU A 68 -8.84 -27.89 -14.86
CA GLU A 68 -8.11 -28.18 -16.11
C GLU A 68 -6.64 -27.86 -16.00
N TYR A 69 -6.28 -26.77 -15.30
CA TYR A 69 -4.89 -26.42 -15.04
C TYR A 69 -4.18 -27.50 -14.20
N PHE A 70 -4.80 -27.94 -13.09
CA PHE A 70 -4.20 -28.94 -12.21
C PHE A 70 -4.08 -30.32 -12.85
N SER A 71 -5.07 -30.73 -13.66
CA SER A 71 -5.02 -32.01 -14.39
C SER A 71 -3.98 -32.03 -15.51
N LYS A 72 -3.71 -30.89 -16.18
CA LYS A 72 -2.61 -30.77 -17.14
C LYS A 72 -1.24 -30.78 -16.45
N ARG A 73 -1.13 -30.16 -15.27
CA ARG A 73 0.13 -30.07 -14.50
C ARG A 73 0.53 -31.41 -13.86
N SER A 74 -0.43 -32.22 -13.41
CA SER A 74 -0.15 -33.57 -12.88
C SER A 74 0.32 -34.52 -13.98
N LYS A 75 -0.31 -34.50 -15.17
CA LYS A 75 0.13 -35.31 -16.32
C LYS A 75 1.56 -34.97 -16.76
N LYS A 76 1.94 -33.69 -16.76
CA LYS A 76 3.29 -33.25 -17.17
C LYS A 76 4.41 -33.69 -16.21
N ARG A 77 4.08 -34.03 -14.96
CA ARG A 77 5.03 -34.52 -13.94
C ARG A 77 5.27 -36.03 -13.97
N VAL A 78 4.42 -36.79 -14.66
CA VAL A 78 4.46 -38.26 -14.69
C VAL A 78 5.03 -38.80 -16.02
N SER A 79 5.29 -37.90 -16.98
CA SER A 79 5.82 -38.25 -18.32
C SER A 79 7.30 -37.84 -18.51
N GLY A 80 8.04 -37.65 -17.43
CA GLY A 80 9.48 -37.34 -17.42
C GLY A 80 10.24 -38.30 -16.53
#